data_AF-A0A2U1VF98-F1
#
_entry.id   AF-A0A2U1VF98-F1
#
_cell.length_a   1.000
_cell.length_b   1.000
_cell.length_c   1.000
_cell.angle_alpha   90.00
_cell.angle_beta   90.00
_cell.angle_gamma   90.00
#
_symmetry.space_group_name_H-M   'P 1'
#
loop_
_entity.id
_entity.type
_entity.pdbx_description
1 polymer ?
#
loop_
_entity_poly.entity_id
_entity_poly.type
_entity_poly.pdbx_seq_one_letter_code
_entity_poly.pdbx_strand_id
1 'polypeptide(L)' 'MRVDRRIKDVAKNYARQRQTPLAEVMRDLLARYVAECARENAQASPDLLKERPAQYVDFAQLQGLIGRRD' A
#
# COMPACT_ATOMS: atom_id res chain seq x y z
N MET A 1 2.92 -14.56 -3.77
CA MET A 1 3.86 -13.86 -2.87
C MET A 1 4.40 -14.85 -1.85
N ARG A 2 5.73 -14.97 -1.71
CA ARG A 2 6.36 -15.82 -0.70
C ARG A 2 6.54 -14.98 0.57
N VAL A 3 5.89 -15.39 1.65
CA VAL A 3 5.94 -14.70 2.95
C VAL A 3 6.70 -15.61 3.91
N ASP A 4 7.55 -15.02 4.74
CA ASP A 4 8.26 -15.75 5.79
C ASP A 4 7.28 -16.53 6.68
N ARG A 5 7.68 -17.73 7.09
CA ARG A 5 6.81 -18.64 7.85
C ARG A 5 6.41 -18.05 9.19
N ARG A 6 7.32 -17.35 9.89
CA ARG A 6 7.04 -16.74 11.20
C ARG A 6 6.03 -15.61 11.06
N ILE A 7 6.19 -14.76 10.05
CA ILE A 7 5.23 -13.68 9.76
C ILE A 7 3.84 -14.25 9.48
N LYS A 8 3.77 -15.33 8.69
CA LYS A 8 2.51 -16.00 8.38
C LYS A 8 1.84 -16.58 9.63
N ASP A 9 2.61 -17.15 10.55
CA ASP A 9 2.09 -17.75 11.78
C ASP A 9 1.57 -16.68 12.75
N VAL A 10 2.26 -15.54 12.87
CA VAL A 10 1.78 -14.38 13.62
C VAL A 10 0.49 -13.81 13.02
N ALA A 11 0.45 -13.61 11.70
CA ALA A 11 -0.73 -13.10 11.00
C ALA A 11 -1.95 -14.04 11.15
N LYS A 12 -1.74 -15.36 11.14
CA LYS A 12 -2.79 -16.35 11.42
C LYS A 12 -3.33 -16.23 12.84
N ASN A 13 -2.46 -16.07 13.83
CA ASN A 13 -2.90 -15.92 15.22
C ASN A 13 -3.69 -14.63 15.42
N TYR A 14 -3.24 -13.54 14.81
CA TYR A 14 -3.96 -12.27 14.82
C TYR A 14 -5.34 -12.38 14.14
N ALA A 15 -5.40 -12.99 12.96
CA ALA A 15 -6.64 -13.25 12.23
C ALA A 15 -7.65 -14.04 13.07
N ARG A 16 -7.19 -15.08 13.77
CA ARG A 16 -8.02 -15.86 14.70
C ARG A 16 -8.54 -15.03 15.87
N GLN A 17 -7.67 -14.25 16.52
CA GLN A 17 -8.03 -13.41 17.66
C GLN A 17 -9.10 -12.37 17.30
N ARG A 18 -9.06 -11.85 16.08
CA ARG A 18 -10.02 -10.84 15.60
C ARG A 18 -11.20 -11.40 14.81
N GLN A 19 -11.27 -12.73 14.66
CA GLN A 19 -12.28 -13.40 13.83
C GLN A 19 -12.35 -12.81 12.40
N THR A 20 -11.19 -12.42 11.87
CA THR A 20 -11.06 -11.75 10.56
C THR A 20 -10.39 -12.71 9.57
N PRO A 21 -10.77 -12.74 8.29
CA PRO A 21 -10.08 -13.54 7.29
C PRO A 21 -8.58 -13.19 7.21
N LEU A 22 -7.70 -14.19 7.15
CA LEU A 22 -6.25 -13.98 7.04
C LEU A 22 -5.89 -13.09 5.83
N ALA A 23 -6.62 -13.24 4.72
CA ALA A 23 -6.40 -12.42 3.53
C ALA A 23 -6.60 -10.92 3.80
N GLU A 24 -7.57 -10.56 4.64
CA GLU A 24 -7.84 -9.18 5.02
C GLU A 24 -6.75 -8.61 5.93
N VAL A 25 -6.35 -9.37 6.94
CA VAL A 25 -5.20 -9.03 7.79
C VAL A 25 -3.94 -8.80 6.96
N MET A 26 -3.66 -9.69 6.00
CA MET A 26 -2.50 -9.55 5.13
C MET A 26 -2.60 -8.34 4.19
N ARG A 27 -3.79 -8.02 3.68
CA ARG A 27 -4.02 -6.81 2.86
C ARG A 27 -3.73 -5.55 3.66
N ASP A 28 -4.24 -5.46 4.89
CA ASP A 28 -4.03 -4.30 5.76
C ASP A 28 -2.56 -4.11 6.12
N LEU A 29 -1.86 -5.20 6.46
CA LEU A 29 -0.43 -5.15 6.76
C LEU A 29 0.39 -4.68 5.55
N LEU A 30 0.07 -5.17 4.35
CA LEU A 30 0.73 -4.74 3.11
C LEU A 30 0.45 -3.27 2.79
N ALA A 31 -0.79 -2.81 2.96
CA ALA A 31 -1.14 -1.41 2.72
C ALA A 31 -0.36 -0.46 3.64
N ARG A 32 -0.24 -0.81 4.92
CA ARG A 32 0.55 -0.04 5.91
C ARG A 32 2.03 -0.03 5.56
N TYR A 33 2.59 -1.19 5.21
CA TYR A 33 3.99 -1.29 4.80
C TYR A 33 4.30 -0.45 3.57
N VAL A 34 3.46 -0.50 2.54
CA VAL A 34 3.63 0.31 1.33
C VAL A 34 3.54 1.81 1.64
N ALA A 35 2.60 2.23 2.50
CA ALA A 35 2.51 3.62 2.94
C ALA A 35 3.76 4.08 3.72
N GLU A 36 4.31 3.22 4.57
CA GLU A 36 5.55 3.48 5.29
C GLU A 36 6.74 3.62 4.34
N CYS A 37 6.91 2.70 3.40
CA CYS A 37 7.94 2.81 2.36
C CYS A 37 7.77 4.07 1.51
N ALA A 38 6.53 4.45 1.15
CA ALA A 38 6.29 5.68 0.40
C ALA A 38 6.72 6.93 1.20
N ARG A 39 6.46 6.94 2.51
CA ARG A 39 6.88 8.01 3.42
C ARG A 39 8.40 8.07 3.57
N GLU A 40 9.04 6.92 3.76
CA GLU A 40 10.50 6.81 3.84
C GLU A 40 11.17 7.26 2.54
N ASN A 41 10.65 6.83 1.39
CA ASN A 41 11.15 7.25 0.08
C ASN A 41 10.98 8.76 -0.14
N ALA A 42 9.87 9.35 0.27
CA ALA A 42 9.65 10.79 0.18
C ALA A 42 10.63 11.59 1.06
N GLN A 43 11.07 11.02 2.20
CA GLN A 43 12.05 11.63 3.08
C GLN A 43 13.49 11.44 2.56
N ALA A 44 13.82 10.25 2.07
CA ALA A 44 15.16 9.89 1.63
C ALA A 44 15.53 10.49 0.26
N SER A 45 14.55 10.60 -0.64
CA SER A 45 14.73 11.11 -2.00
C SER A 45 13.53 11.97 -2.40
N PRO A 46 13.45 13.22 -1.92
CA PRO A 46 12.38 14.14 -2.30
C PRO A 46 12.30 14.41 -3.82
N ASP A 47 13.38 14.11 -4.56
CA ASP A 47 13.48 14.28 -6.02
C ASP A 47 12.94 13.09 -6.85
N LEU A 48 12.63 11.93 -6.25
CA LEU A 48 12.02 10.81 -6.99
C LEU A 48 10.64 11.15 -7.58
N LEU A 49 9.98 12.17 -7.03
CA LEU A 49 8.72 12.71 -7.57
C LEU A 49 8.93 13.78 -8.66
N LYS A 50 10.14 14.31 -8.83
CA LYS A 50 10.48 15.27 -9.90
C LYS A 50 10.74 14.55 -11.23
N GLU A 51 11.33 13.35 -11.18
CA GLU A 51 11.50 12.48 -12.34
C GLU A 51 10.37 11.45 -12.42
N ARG A 52 9.09 11.86 -12.37
CA ARG A 52 8.00 10.92 -12.69
C ARG A 52 8.13 10.54 -14.17
N PRO A 53 8.44 9.28 -14.54
CA PRO A 53 8.22 8.87 -15.91
C PRO A 53 6.72 9.00 -16.21
N ALA A 54 6.38 9.47 -17.41
CA ALA A 54 5.02 9.82 -17.83
C ALA A 54 3.96 8.69 -17.66
N GLN A 55 4.41 7.48 -17.35
CA GLN A 55 3.61 6.30 -17.03
C GLN A 55 2.95 6.31 -15.65
N TYR A 56 3.42 7.12 -14.70
CA TYR A 56 2.75 7.27 -13.40
C TYR A 56 1.71 8.38 -13.47
N VAL A 57 0.45 7.99 -13.68
CA VAL A 57 -0.68 8.92 -13.73
C VAL A 57 -0.88 9.54 -12.36
N ASP A 58 -0.99 10.87 -12.32
CA ASP A 58 -1.33 11.58 -11.11
C ASP A 58 -2.77 11.23 -10.70
N PHE A 59 -2.94 10.62 -9.53
CA PHE A 59 -4.27 10.28 -9.01
C PHE A 59 -5.16 11.52 -8.83
N ALA A 60 -4.60 12.71 -8.64
CA ALA A 60 -5.36 13.96 -8.62
C ALA A 60 -5.92 14.32 -10.01
N GLN A 61 -5.19 14.03 -11.08
CA GLN A 61 -5.69 14.21 -12.46
C GLN A 61 -6.79 13.19 -12.80
N LEU A 62 -6.67 11.96 -12.31
CA LEU A 62 -7.71 10.93 -12.47
C LEU A 62 -8.99 11.29 -11.70
N GLN A 63 -8.88 11.82 -10.48
CA GLN A 63 -10.06 12.29 -9.73
C GLN A 63 -10.75 13.47 -10.42
N GLY A 64 -9.99 14.41 -11.01
CA GLY A 64 -10.55 15.52 -11.79
C GLY A 64 -11.22 15.09 -13.11
N LEU A 65 -10.78 13.98 -13.70
CA LEU A 65 -11.41 13.37 -14.88
C LEU A 65 -12.68 12.59 -14.53
N ILE A 66 -12.69 11.91 -13.38
CA ILE A 66 -13.86 11.16 -12.89
C ILE A 66 -14.95 12.11 -12.40
N GLY A 67 -14.60 13.22 -11.74
CA GLY A 67 -15.54 14.24 -11.27
C GLY A 67 -16.05 15.22 -12.33
N ARG A 68 -15.59 15.11 -13.59
CA ARG A 68 -16.06 15.93 -14.73
C ARG A 68 -17.10 15.23 -15.62
N ARG A 69 -17.50 14.01 -15.26
CA ARG A 69 -18.66 13.33 -15.85
C ARG A 69 -19.84 13.48 -14.89
N ASP A 70 -20.42 14.66 -14.89
CA ASP A 70 -21.84 14.93 -14.57
C ASP A 70 -22.21 16.27 -15.22
#